data_AF-A0A7X8LZZ3-F1
#
_entry.id   AF-A0A7X8LZZ3-F1
#
_cell.length_a   1.000
_cell.length_b   1.000
_cell.length_c   1.000
_cell.angle_alpha   90.00
_cell.angle_beta   90.00
_cell.angle_gamma   90.00
#
_symmetry.space_group_name_H-M   'P 1'
#
loop_
_entity.id
_entity.type
_entity.pdbx_description
1 polymer ?
#
loop_
_entity_poly.entity_id
_entity_poly.type
_entity_poly.pdbx_seq_one_letter_code
_entity_poly.pdbx_strand_id
1 'polypeptide(L)'
;REVSKAEKIVFPVVVSVLCILLLPSVAPLIGMLMLGNLLRESGVTERLSKTAQNELMNIVTIFLGVSVGAKAVGERFLQAETIKVIALGLIAFAFSTVGGLLLGKLMYWLSGGKINPLIGSAGVSAVPMAARVSQVEGQKANPSNFLLMHAMGPNVAGVIGSAVAAGIFFALFGK
;
A
#
# COMPACT_ATOMS: atom_id res chain seq x y z
N ARG A 1 12.02 -13.48 -11.48
CA ARG A 1 13.41 -13.61 -11.02
C ARG A 1 13.39 -14.25 -9.65
N GLU A 2 14.24 -15.23 -9.41
CA GLU A 2 14.46 -15.74 -8.06
C GLU A 2 15.12 -14.65 -7.22
N VAL A 3 14.52 -14.34 -6.08
CA VAL A 3 15.02 -13.31 -5.15
C VAL A 3 15.78 -14.02 -4.05
N SER A 4 17.05 -13.66 -3.87
CA SER A 4 17.87 -14.28 -2.83
C SER A 4 17.36 -13.92 -1.43
N LYS A 5 17.60 -14.80 -0.45
CA LYS A 5 17.23 -14.51 0.94
C LYS A 5 17.92 -13.25 1.46
N ALA A 6 19.17 -13.02 1.05
CA ALA A 6 19.93 -11.82 1.39
C ALA A 6 19.25 -10.55 0.86
N GLU A 7 18.77 -10.56 -0.39
CA GLU A 7 18.06 -9.41 -0.97
C GLU A 7 16.78 -9.07 -0.21
N LYS A 8 16.00 -10.08 0.21
CA LYS A 8 14.77 -9.84 0.99
C LYS A 8 15.04 -9.23 2.36
N ILE A 9 16.14 -9.60 3.01
CA ILE A 9 16.54 -9.06 4.32
C ILE A 9 17.13 -7.65 4.20
N VAL A 10 17.94 -7.40 3.17
CA VAL A 10 18.59 -6.10 2.95
C VAL A 10 17.60 -5.05 2.46
N PHE A 11 16.58 -5.45 1.69
CA PHE A 11 15.55 -4.55 1.17
C PHE A 11 14.93 -3.62 2.21
N PRO A 12 14.35 -4.11 3.33
CA PRO A 12 13.73 -3.22 4.32
C PRO A 12 14.71 -2.25 4.97
N VAL A 13 15.97 -2.65 5.16
CA VAL A 13 17.02 -1.79 5.74
C VAL A 13 17.38 -0.66 4.79
N VAL A 14 17.66 -0.99 3.52
CA VAL A 14 18.04 0.00 2.50
C VAL A 14 16.91 0.99 2.24
N VAL A 15 15.67 0.50 2.09
CA VAL A 15 14.50 1.37 1.88
C VAL A 15 14.29 2.30 3.08
N SER A 16 14.42 1.79 4.30
CA SER A 16 14.28 2.61 5.51
C SER A 16 15.34 3.71 5.56
N VAL A 17 16.61 3.37 5.34
CA VAL A 17 17.72 4.34 5.38
C VAL A 17 17.54 5.41 4.31
N LEU A 18 17.23 5.02 3.07
CA LEU A 18 17.03 5.98 1.98
C LEU A 18 15.82 6.88 2.23
N CYS A 19 14.68 6.34 2.64
CA CYS A 19 13.48 7.13 2.90
C CYS A 19 13.67 8.09 4.09
N ILE A 20 14.32 7.64 5.16
CA ILE A 20 14.54 8.46 6.36
C ILE A 20 15.54 9.59 6.10
N LEU A 21 16.61 9.32 5.33
CA LEU A 21 17.59 10.34 4.97
C LEU A 21 16.99 11.43 4.07
N LEU A 22 16.08 11.05 3.16
CA LEU A 22 15.43 12.01 2.26
C LEU A 22 14.28 12.76 2.93
N LEU A 23 13.49 12.09 3.77
CA LEU A 23 12.36 12.66 4.50
C LEU A 23 12.30 12.09 5.93
N PRO A 24 12.86 12.78 6.92
CA PRO A 24 12.80 12.33 8.32
C PRO A 24 11.37 12.17 8.85
N SER A 25 10.41 12.94 8.32
CA SER A 25 8.99 12.87 8.70
C SER A 25 8.31 11.53 8.39
N VAL A 26 8.81 10.74 7.41
CA VAL A 26 8.29 9.39 7.14
C VAL A 26 8.88 8.31 8.04
N ALA A 27 9.91 8.63 8.84
CA ALA A 27 10.59 7.65 9.70
C ALA A 27 9.65 6.78 10.55
N PRO A 28 8.64 7.31 11.27
CA PRO A 28 7.75 6.46 12.06
C PRO A 28 6.86 5.55 11.19
N LEU A 29 6.47 5.98 10.00
CA LEU A 29 5.59 5.19 9.11
C LEU A 29 6.37 4.10 8.36
N ILE A 30 7.40 4.50 7.62
CA ILE A 30 8.22 3.58 6.82
C ILE A 30 9.04 2.67 7.74
N GLY A 31 9.56 3.20 8.86
CA GLY A 31 10.33 2.41 9.82
C GLY A 31 9.52 1.27 10.42
N MET A 32 8.28 1.53 10.86
CA MET A 32 7.42 0.48 11.42
C MET A 32 6.97 -0.54 10.38
N LEU A 33 6.69 -0.10 9.14
CA LEU A 33 6.36 -0.99 8.03
C LEU A 33 7.53 -1.92 7.68
N MET A 34 8.73 -1.37 7.56
CA MET A 34 9.93 -2.13 7.22
C MET A 34 10.42 -3.00 8.38
N LEU A 35 10.19 -2.60 9.63
CA LEU A 35 10.41 -3.44 10.81
C LEU A 35 9.54 -4.71 10.74
N GLY A 36 8.24 -4.57 10.43
CA GLY A 36 7.35 -5.71 10.22
C GLY A 36 7.83 -6.64 9.10
N ASN A 37 8.34 -6.06 8.01
CA ASN A 37 8.94 -6.82 6.91
C ASN A 37 10.21 -7.57 7.35
N LEU A 38 11.10 -6.92 8.11
CA LEU A 38 12.32 -7.52 8.63
C LEU A 38 12.01 -8.66 9.61
N LEU A 39 11.03 -8.51 10.49
CA LEU A 39 10.60 -9.58 11.41
C LEU A 39 10.13 -10.84 10.66
N ARG A 40 9.50 -10.66 9.50
CA ARG A 40 9.04 -11.75 8.64
C ARG A 40 10.18 -12.41 7.86
N GLU A 41 11.09 -11.60 7.30
CA GLU A 41 12.15 -12.10 6.40
C GLU A 41 13.44 -12.54 7.14
N SER A 42 13.63 -12.16 8.41
CA SER A 42 14.83 -12.52 9.20
C SER A 42 14.96 -14.03 9.45
N GLY A 43 13.83 -14.74 9.54
CA GLY A 43 13.78 -16.18 9.83
C GLY A 43 14.20 -16.60 11.25
N VAL A 44 14.61 -15.66 12.11
CA VAL A 44 15.01 -15.92 13.50
C VAL A 44 13.99 -15.39 14.52
N THR A 45 13.07 -14.54 14.07
CA THR A 45 12.03 -13.89 14.90
C THR A 45 10.63 -14.44 14.61
N GLU A 46 10.49 -15.74 14.33
CA GLU A 46 9.21 -16.34 13.91
C GLU A 46 8.09 -16.13 14.95
N ARG A 47 8.40 -16.30 16.24
CA ARG A 47 7.44 -16.04 17.33
C ARG A 47 6.96 -14.60 17.32
N LEU A 48 7.89 -13.64 17.22
CA LEU A 48 7.56 -12.21 17.17
C LEU A 48 6.74 -11.88 15.92
N SER A 49 7.11 -12.41 14.75
CA SER A 49 6.39 -12.18 13.50
C SER A 49 4.95 -12.72 13.56
N LYS A 50 4.74 -13.91 14.13
CA LYS A 50 3.39 -14.50 14.28
C LYS A 50 2.54 -13.68 15.25
N THR A 51 3.09 -13.34 16.42
CA THR A 51 2.40 -12.51 17.41
C THR A 51 2.07 -11.12 16.86
N ALA A 52 2.99 -10.51 16.10
CA ALA A 52 2.77 -9.22 15.47
C ALA A 52 1.63 -9.29 14.44
N GLN A 53 1.63 -10.27 13.54
CA GLN A 53 0.65 -10.36 12.44
C GLN A 53 -0.76 -10.76 12.88
N ASN A 54 -0.91 -11.52 13.97
CA ASN A 54 -2.22 -12.01 14.41
C ASN A 54 -2.67 -11.31 15.70
N GLU A 55 -2.17 -11.73 16.85
CA GLU A 55 -2.69 -11.37 18.17
C GLU A 55 -2.55 -9.87 18.42
N LEU A 56 -1.36 -9.30 18.20
CA LEU A 56 -1.12 -7.88 18.42
C LEU A 56 -1.92 -7.01 17.44
N MET A 57 -1.94 -7.36 16.15
CA MET A 57 -2.75 -6.67 15.14
C MET A 57 -4.24 -6.70 15.49
N ASN A 58 -4.77 -7.84 15.95
CA ASN A 58 -6.18 -7.95 16.33
C ASN A 58 -6.51 -7.07 17.54
N ILE A 59 -5.67 -7.07 18.58
CA ILE A 59 -5.86 -6.24 19.77
C ILE A 59 -5.83 -4.75 19.41
N VAL A 60 -4.80 -4.32 18.68
CA VAL A 60 -4.64 -2.90 18.29
C VAL A 60 -5.77 -2.47 17.35
N THR A 61 -6.23 -3.34 16.45
CA THR A 61 -7.35 -3.04 15.54
C THR A 61 -8.64 -2.81 16.30
N ILE A 62 -8.92 -3.60 17.35
CA ILE A 62 -10.09 -3.39 18.21
C ILE A 62 -10.02 -2.00 18.87
N PHE A 63 -8.88 -1.67 19.50
CA PHE A 63 -8.72 -0.37 20.15
C PHE A 63 -8.77 0.80 19.17
N LEU A 64 -8.18 0.65 17.99
CA LEU A 64 -8.26 1.65 16.93
C LEU A 64 -9.70 1.83 16.45
N GLY A 65 -10.44 0.74 16.23
CA GLY A 65 -11.84 0.76 15.81
C GLY A 65 -12.73 1.46 16.82
N VAL A 66 -12.60 1.12 18.11
CA VAL A 66 -13.33 1.79 19.20
C VAL A 66 -12.95 3.27 19.30
N SER A 67 -11.67 3.60 19.21
CA SER A 67 -11.19 4.99 19.32
C SER A 67 -11.64 5.87 18.16
N VAL A 68 -11.65 5.34 16.93
CA VAL A 68 -12.15 6.03 15.74
C VAL A 68 -13.67 6.16 15.80
N GLY A 69 -14.37 5.08 16.17
CA GLY A 69 -15.83 5.06 16.34
C GLY A 69 -16.32 6.03 17.42
N ALA A 70 -15.58 6.18 18.51
CA ALA A 70 -15.89 7.14 19.57
C ALA A 70 -15.87 8.61 19.08
N LYS A 71 -15.15 8.91 17.99
CA LYS A 71 -15.15 10.25 17.38
C LYS A 71 -16.34 10.49 16.44
N ALA A 72 -17.09 9.45 16.07
CA ALA A 72 -18.27 9.53 15.19
C ALA A 72 -19.53 9.97 15.95
N VAL A 73 -19.43 11.07 16.70
CA VAL A 73 -20.59 11.69 17.37
C VAL A 73 -21.51 12.30 16.31
N GLY A 74 -22.83 12.14 16.44
CA GLY A 74 -23.82 12.53 15.43
C GLY A 74 -23.66 13.96 14.91
N GLU A 75 -23.34 14.91 15.79
CA GLU A 75 -23.09 16.31 15.45
C GLU A 75 -21.87 16.56 14.56
N ARG A 76 -20.86 15.68 14.63
CA ARG A 76 -19.64 15.72 13.79
C ARG A 76 -19.76 14.87 12.54
N PHE A 77 -20.53 13.78 12.61
CA PHE A 77 -20.69 12.85 11.50
C PHE A 77 -21.74 13.33 10.50
N LEU A 78 -22.88 13.86 10.95
CA LEU A 78 -23.98 14.36 10.11
C LEU A 78 -23.72 15.81 9.65
N GLN A 79 -22.51 16.06 9.16
CA GLN A 79 -22.10 17.35 8.61
C GLN A 79 -21.96 17.25 7.10
N ALA A 80 -22.22 18.36 6.40
CA ALA A 80 -22.01 18.44 4.96
C ALA A 80 -20.53 18.19 4.59
N GLU A 81 -19.60 18.54 5.49
CA GLU A 81 -18.18 18.21 5.41
C GLU A 81 -17.93 16.71 5.27
N THR A 82 -18.63 15.85 6.03
CA THR A 82 -18.45 14.39 5.96
C THR A 82 -18.82 13.84 4.59
N ILE A 83 -19.91 14.32 4.01
CA ILE A 83 -20.34 13.94 2.66
C ILE A 83 -19.30 14.37 1.63
N LYS A 84 -18.74 15.59 1.77
CA LYS A 84 -17.65 16.07 0.91
C LYS A 84 -16.43 15.16 0.99
N VAL A 85 -16.02 14.74 2.19
CA VAL A 85 -14.87 13.83 2.37
C VAL A 85 -15.12 12.48 1.69
N ILE A 86 -16.31 11.90 1.83
CA ILE A 86 -16.68 10.63 1.18
C ILE A 86 -16.63 10.76 -0.35
N ALA A 87 -17.24 11.82 -0.90
CA ALA A 87 -17.26 12.08 -2.34
C ALA A 87 -15.85 12.34 -2.90
N LEU A 88 -15.04 13.15 -2.21
CA LEU A 88 -13.64 13.39 -2.57
C LEU A 88 -12.83 12.10 -2.53
N GLY A 89 -13.07 11.22 -1.55
CA GLY A 89 -12.43 9.90 -1.47
C GLY A 89 -12.75 9.04 -2.69
N LEU A 90 -14.02 8.96 -3.11
CA LEU A 90 -14.43 8.22 -4.30
C LEU A 90 -13.74 8.74 -5.56
N ILE A 91 -13.73 10.06 -5.74
CA ILE A 91 -13.08 10.73 -6.87
C ILE A 91 -11.57 10.46 -6.84
N ALA A 92 -10.93 10.55 -5.68
CA ALA A 92 -9.51 10.27 -5.51
C ALA A 92 -9.17 8.82 -5.89
N PHE A 93 -9.99 7.84 -5.51
CA PHE A 93 -9.81 6.45 -5.94
C PHE A 93 -9.94 6.28 -7.45
N ALA A 94 -10.90 6.96 -8.08
CA ALA A 94 -11.05 6.94 -9.54
C ALA A 94 -9.81 7.51 -10.25
N PHE A 95 -9.34 8.69 -9.82
CA PHE A 95 -8.13 9.30 -10.36
C PHE A 95 -6.87 8.45 -10.12
N SER A 96 -6.74 7.84 -8.94
CA SER A 96 -5.64 6.93 -8.63
C SER A 96 -5.62 5.72 -9.56
N THR A 97 -6.78 5.12 -9.82
CA THR A 97 -6.93 3.98 -10.73
C THR A 97 -6.60 4.38 -12.18
N VAL A 98 -7.17 5.48 -12.66
CA VAL A 98 -6.92 5.99 -14.03
C VAL A 98 -5.44 6.37 -14.19
N GLY A 99 -4.87 7.07 -13.22
CA GLY A 99 -3.45 7.43 -13.22
C GLY A 99 -2.54 6.19 -13.24
N GLY A 100 -2.87 5.17 -12.44
CA GLY A 100 -2.17 3.88 -12.43
C GLY A 100 -2.23 3.18 -13.80
N LEU A 101 -3.40 3.15 -14.45
CA LEU A 101 -3.57 2.58 -15.79
C LEU A 101 -2.81 3.36 -16.86
N LEU A 102 -2.81 4.69 -16.81
CA LEU A 102 -2.07 5.55 -17.75
C LEU A 102 -0.57 5.31 -17.64
N LEU A 103 -0.03 5.24 -16.41
CA LEU A 103 1.37 4.87 -16.18
C LEU A 103 1.64 3.43 -16.62
N GLY A 104 0.72 2.49 -16.38
CA GLY A 104 0.81 1.12 -16.89
C GLY A 104 0.89 1.07 -18.42
N LYS A 105 0.14 1.92 -19.12
CA LYS A 105 0.16 2.04 -20.58
C LYS A 105 1.45 2.69 -21.09
N LEU A 106 1.95 3.70 -20.39
CA LEU A 106 3.27 4.28 -20.68
C LEU A 106 4.38 3.22 -20.54
N MET A 107 4.34 2.43 -19.46
CA MET A 107 5.28 1.34 -19.23
C MET A 107 5.13 0.22 -20.27
N TYR A 108 3.93 -0.07 -20.75
CA TYR A 108 3.72 -0.99 -21.87
C TYR A 108 4.45 -0.50 -23.13
N TRP A 109 4.34 0.79 -23.48
CA TRP A 109 5.02 1.37 -24.64
C TRP A 109 6.54 1.36 -24.47
N LEU A 110 7.06 1.82 -23.33
CA LEU A 110 8.50 1.86 -23.03
C LEU A 110 9.15 0.48 -22.97
N SER A 111 8.41 -0.55 -22.52
CA SER A 111 8.91 -1.92 -22.42
C SER A 111 8.80 -2.72 -23.72
N GLY A 112 8.29 -2.12 -24.80
CA GLY A 112 8.03 -2.81 -26.07
C GLY A 112 6.93 -3.86 -25.96
N GLY A 113 5.92 -3.64 -25.11
CA GLY A 113 4.73 -4.47 -24.98
C GLY A 113 4.78 -5.57 -23.92
N LYS A 114 5.80 -5.56 -23.05
CA LYS A 114 6.01 -6.63 -22.04
C LYS A 114 5.16 -6.47 -20.78
N ILE A 115 4.76 -5.24 -20.42
CA ILE A 115 4.07 -4.94 -19.16
C ILE A 115 2.58 -4.76 -19.41
N ASN A 116 1.73 -5.65 -18.89
CA ASN A 116 0.29 -5.50 -19.02
C ASN A 116 -0.22 -4.21 -18.31
N PRO A 117 -0.89 -3.28 -19.01
CA PRO A 117 -1.42 -2.05 -18.40
C PRO A 117 -2.38 -2.28 -17.22
N LEU A 118 -3.08 -3.42 -17.17
CA LEU A 118 -3.96 -3.80 -16.05
C LEU A 118 -3.21 -3.93 -14.72
N ILE A 119 -1.89 -4.15 -14.75
CA ILE A 119 -1.05 -4.19 -13.56
C ILE A 119 -0.95 -2.78 -12.93
N GLY A 120 -1.17 -1.72 -13.72
CA GLY A 120 -1.16 -0.33 -13.25
C GLY A 120 -2.30 0.00 -12.29
N SER A 121 -3.52 -0.54 -12.49
CA SER A 121 -4.62 -0.33 -11.55
C SER A 121 -4.39 -1.02 -10.20
N ALA A 122 -3.54 -2.05 -10.15
CA ALA A 122 -3.15 -2.68 -8.89
C ALA A 122 -2.25 -1.80 -8.02
N GLY A 123 -1.78 -0.64 -8.51
CA GLY A 123 -1.01 0.34 -7.74
C GLY A 123 -1.80 1.04 -6.64
N VAL A 124 -3.14 0.95 -6.65
CA VAL A 124 -3.97 1.40 -5.54
C VAL A 124 -3.69 0.50 -4.33
N SER A 125 -3.31 1.10 -3.19
CA SER A 125 -2.79 0.45 -1.98
C SER A 125 -3.82 -0.39 -1.17
N ALA A 126 -4.83 -0.94 -1.82
CA ALA A 126 -5.81 -1.85 -1.24
C ALA A 126 -5.30 -3.31 -1.31
N VAL A 127 -4.46 -3.69 -0.35
CA VAL A 127 -3.85 -5.03 -0.28
C VAL A 127 -4.82 -6.06 0.32
N PRO A 128 -4.95 -7.30 -0.20
CA PRO A 128 -4.52 -7.77 -1.53
C PRO A 128 -5.58 -7.54 -2.63
N MET A 129 -6.68 -6.85 -2.32
CA MET A 129 -7.89 -6.81 -3.17
C MET A 129 -7.68 -6.09 -4.50
N ALA A 130 -6.89 -5.00 -4.58
CA ALA A 130 -6.63 -4.31 -5.86
C ALA A 130 -5.95 -5.23 -6.90
N ALA A 131 -5.02 -6.06 -6.45
CA ALA A 131 -4.36 -7.06 -7.29
C ALA A 131 -5.33 -8.19 -7.70
N ARG A 132 -6.25 -8.59 -6.80
CA ARG A 132 -7.31 -9.56 -7.11
C ARG A 132 -8.33 -9.03 -8.11
N VAL A 133 -8.74 -7.77 -8.02
CA VAL A 133 -9.64 -7.14 -9.00
C VAL A 133 -8.96 -7.09 -10.36
N SER A 134 -7.68 -6.70 -10.41
CA SER A 134 -6.91 -6.69 -11.66
C SER A 134 -6.75 -8.10 -12.26
N GLN A 135 -6.63 -9.14 -11.43
CA GLN A 135 -6.65 -10.55 -11.85
C GLN A 135 -8.00 -10.93 -12.47
N VAL A 136 -9.11 -10.61 -11.79
CA VAL A 136 -10.46 -10.94 -12.27
C VAL A 136 -10.75 -10.27 -13.61
N GLU A 137 -10.44 -8.97 -13.74
CA GLU A 137 -10.62 -8.26 -15.01
C GLU A 137 -9.71 -8.81 -16.13
N GLY A 138 -8.47 -9.19 -15.80
CA GLY A 138 -7.58 -9.85 -16.77
C GLY A 138 -8.07 -11.23 -17.21
N GLN A 139 -8.66 -11.99 -16.30
CA GLN A 139 -9.25 -13.31 -16.60
C GLN A 139 -10.51 -13.21 -17.45
N LYS A 140 -11.29 -12.13 -17.35
CA LYS A 140 -12.41 -11.87 -18.28
C LYS A 140 -11.94 -11.72 -19.72
N ALA A 141 -10.78 -11.07 -19.93
CA ALA A 141 -10.20 -10.90 -21.25
C ALA A 141 -9.48 -12.17 -21.74
N ASN A 142 -8.77 -12.88 -20.85
CA ASN A 142 -8.11 -14.16 -21.15
C ASN A 142 -8.06 -15.05 -19.90
N PRO A 143 -8.81 -16.16 -19.85
CA PRO A 143 -8.85 -17.06 -18.69
C PRO A 143 -7.50 -17.65 -18.28
N SER A 144 -6.55 -17.77 -19.21
CA SER A 144 -5.20 -18.29 -18.96
C SER A 144 -4.21 -17.22 -18.48
N ASN A 145 -4.64 -15.95 -18.37
CA ASN A 145 -3.78 -14.84 -17.96
C ASN A 145 -3.79 -14.66 -16.43
N PHE A 146 -2.68 -15.02 -15.78
CA PHE A 146 -2.52 -14.89 -14.33
C PHE A 146 -1.63 -13.69 -13.98
N LEU A 147 -2.29 -12.61 -13.55
CA LEU A 147 -1.71 -11.33 -13.18
C LEU A 147 -1.41 -11.20 -11.69
N LEU A 148 -2.06 -11.98 -10.81
CA LEU A 148 -2.00 -11.77 -9.35
C LEU A 148 -0.56 -11.69 -8.82
N MET A 149 0.32 -12.61 -9.23
CA MET A 149 1.71 -12.62 -8.78
C MET A 149 2.52 -11.42 -9.26
N HIS A 150 2.18 -10.85 -10.42
CA HIS A 150 2.83 -9.67 -10.98
C HIS A 150 2.22 -8.36 -10.43
N ALA A 151 0.91 -8.34 -10.22
CA ALA A 151 0.14 -7.21 -9.73
C ALA A 151 0.39 -6.90 -8.24
N MET A 152 0.88 -7.87 -7.47
CA MET A 152 1.29 -7.63 -6.08
C MET A 152 2.47 -6.68 -5.96
N GLY A 153 3.35 -6.60 -6.97
CA GLY A 153 4.48 -5.67 -6.97
C GLY A 153 4.03 -4.20 -6.87
N PRO A 154 3.25 -3.69 -7.84
CA PRO A 154 2.70 -2.34 -7.76
C PRO A 154 1.80 -2.10 -6.54
N ASN A 155 1.07 -3.10 -6.07
CA ASN A 155 0.22 -2.95 -4.88
C ASN A 155 1.06 -2.64 -3.63
N VAL A 156 2.16 -3.39 -3.42
CA VAL A 156 3.10 -3.12 -2.32
C VAL A 156 3.81 -1.77 -2.53
N ALA A 157 4.20 -1.44 -3.78
CA ALA A 157 4.78 -0.14 -4.09
C ALA A 157 3.81 1.02 -3.77
N GLY A 158 2.51 0.83 -4.00
CA GLY A 158 1.46 1.77 -3.63
C GLY A 158 1.41 2.06 -2.14
N VAL A 159 1.53 1.04 -1.28
CA VAL A 159 1.55 1.21 0.19
C VAL A 159 2.74 2.08 0.62
N ILE A 160 3.93 1.79 0.07
CA ILE A 160 5.14 2.57 0.34
C ILE A 160 4.96 4.01 -0.19
N GLY A 161 4.45 4.17 -1.41
CA GLY A 161 4.21 5.47 -2.03
C GLY A 161 3.22 6.33 -1.24
N SER A 162 2.14 5.74 -0.73
CA SER A 162 1.17 6.43 0.13
C SER A 162 1.82 6.92 1.43
N ALA A 163 2.68 6.10 2.07
CA ALA A 163 3.40 6.51 3.27
C ALA A 163 4.36 7.67 2.99
N VAL A 164 5.12 7.62 1.88
CA VAL A 164 6.01 8.72 1.46
C VAL A 164 5.23 9.99 1.19
N ALA A 165 4.13 9.93 0.44
CA ALA A 165 3.26 11.07 0.19
C ALA A 165 2.74 11.66 1.51
N ALA A 166 2.27 10.83 2.44
CA ALA A 166 1.82 11.27 3.76
C ALA A 166 2.94 11.98 4.55
N GLY A 167 4.18 11.48 4.52
CA GLY A 167 5.30 12.16 5.17
C GLY A 167 5.70 13.47 4.52
N ILE A 168 5.55 13.61 3.19
CA ILE A 168 5.73 14.90 2.49
C ILE A 168 4.66 15.88 2.94
N PHE A 169 3.38 15.47 2.94
CA PHE A 169 2.30 16.32 3.44
C PHE A 169 2.51 16.70 4.91
N PHE A 170 3.00 15.78 5.74
CA PHE A 170 3.35 16.09 7.13
C PHE A 170 4.54 17.05 7.23
N ALA A 171 5.56 16.94 6.39
CA ALA A 171 6.67 17.90 6.39
C ALA A 171 6.25 19.30 5.91
N LEU A 172 5.29 19.39 5.00
CA LEU A 172 4.81 20.66 4.45
C LEU A 172 3.75 21.34 5.33
N PHE A 173 2.88 20.58 5.98
CA PHE A 173 1.70 21.09 6.69
C PHE A 173 1.63 20.69 8.17
N GLY A 174 2.44 19.71 8.59
CA GLY A 174 2.60 19.34 9.99
C GLY A 174 3.49 20.37 10.68
N LYS A 175 2.85 21.35 11.32
CA LYS A 175 3.51 22.26 12.25
C LYS A 175 4.12 21.50 13.42
#